data_AF-D7JEM7-F1
#
_entry.id   AF-D7JEM7-F1
#
_cell.length_a   1.000
_cell.length_b   1.000
_cell.length_c   1.000
_cell.angle_alpha   90.00
_cell.angle_beta   90.00
_cell.angle_gamma   90.00
#
_symmetry.space_group_name_H-M   'P 1'
#
loop_
_entity.id
_entity.type
_entity.pdbx_description
1 polymer ?
#
loop_
_entity_poly.entity_id
_entity_poly.type
_entity_poly.pdbx_seq_one_letter_code
_entity_poly.pdbx_strand_id
1 'polypeptide(L)'
;MKKNTIVLVTTIILGMVSCKKDQPPTANFDFDEIGNFAPSKFVFYNTSTNYKTCLWDFGDGESSTLNHPDHVFKTGGIYNVSLTATNSKGQKSVISKTITVRDTPKSLIIKSLTLTSYPLTKADGSSWDAYSAPDIFFVITSGSNSISWKDYRKEDVVVGDLPLYFTQGFPVKLVGLSTKFEINFYDYDSVGENEYMGGYYFFLINEVPHDGSKYPEKIDFQNNNNKLRFYITVEWE
;
A
#
# COMPACT_ATOMS: atom_id res chain seq x y z
N MET A 1 -4.48 93.11 -42.66
CA MET A 1 -4.35 92.47 -41.34
C MET A 1 -4.78 91.01 -41.49
N LYS A 2 -3.84 90.05 -41.44
CA LYS A 2 -4.17 88.61 -41.54
C LYS A 2 -4.67 88.13 -40.17
N LYS A 3 -5.87 87.57 -40.10
CA LYS A 3 -6.38 86.90 -38.89
C LYS A 3 -5.73 85.53 -38.80
N ASN A 4 -4.88 85.31 -37.80
CA ASN A 4 -4.38 83.98 -37.45
C ASN A 4 -5.40 83.30 -36.55
N THR A 5 -6.06 82.26 -37.07
CA THR A 5 -6.94 81.39 -36.29
C THR A 5 -6.09 80.32 -35.62
N ILE A 6 -5.97 80.36 -34.30
CA ILE A 6 -5.34 79.30 -33.50
C ILE A 6 -6.43 78.25 -33.23
N VAL A 7 -6.26 77.05 -33.79
CA VAL A 7 -7.12 75.90 -33.47
C VAL A 7 -6.43 75.11 -32.35
N LEU A 8 -7.00 75.18 -31.14
CA LEU A 8 -6.53 74.41 -30.00
C LEU A 8 -7.09 72.98 -30.11
N VAL A 9 -6.31 72.04 -30.64
CA VAL A 9 -6.69 70.62 -30.64
C VAL A 9 -6.39 70.06 -29.24
N THR A 10 -7.40 69.98 -28.40
CA THR A 10 -7.30 69.29 -27.12
C THR A 10 -7.51 67.80 -27.36
N THR A 11 -6.42 67.03 -27.31
CA THR A 11 -6.48 65.57 -27.32
C THR A 11 -7.10 65.10 -26.01
N ILE A 12 -8.36 64.67 -26.03
CA ILE A 12 -8.97 63.93 -24.91
C ILE A 12 -8.31 62.54 -24.89
N ILE A 13 -7.35 62.34 -23.98
CA ILE A 13 -6.88 60.99 -23.66
C ILE A 13 -8.01 60.36 -22.83
N LEU A 14 -8.89 59.64 -23.51
CA LEU A 14 -9.86 58.77 -22.86
C LEU A 14 -9.05 57.63 -22.23
N GLY A 15 -8.68 57.80 -20.96
CA GLY A 15 -8.05 56.74 -20.18
C GLY A 15 -8.98 55.54 -20.23
N MET A 16 -8.59 54.49 -20.96
CA MET A 16 -9.29 53.23 -20.92
C MET A 16 -9.18 52.74 -19.47
N VAL A 17 -10.28 52.89 -18.71
CA VAL A 17 -10.46 52.13 -17.49
C VAL A 17 -10.46 50.67 -17.94
N SER A 18 -9.31 50.02 -17.80
CA SER A 18 -9.22 48.58 -17.90
C SER A 18 -10.00 48.02 -16.71
N CYS A 19 -11.31 47.84 -16.91
CA CYS A 19 -12.13 47.00 -16.08
C CYS A 19 -11.41 45.65 -16.04
N LYS A 20 -10.79 45.29 -14.90
CA LYS A 20 -10.37 43.90 -14.67
C LYS A 20 -11.64 43.08 -14.84
N LYS A 21 -11.77 42.39 -15.99
CA LYS A 21 -12.88 41.50 -16.27
C LYS A 21 -12.96 40.53 -15.11
N ASP A 22 -14.03 40.64 -14.34
CA ASP A 22 -14.19 39.82 -13.15
C ASP A 22 -14.40 38.38 -13.59
N GLN A 23 -13.40 37.55 -13.34
CA GLN A 23 -13.40 36.17 -13.78
C GLN A 23 -14.09 35.31 -12.72
N PRO A 24 -14.93 34.34 -13.12
CA PRO A 24 -15.46 33.37 -12.17
C PRO A 24 -14.30 32.58 -11.54
N PRO A 25 -14.46 32.09 -10.30
CA PRO A 25 -13.47 31.22 -9.70
C PRO A 25 -13.36 29.93 -10.51
N THR A 26 -12.18 29.33 -10.55
CA THR A 26 -11.97 27.97 -11.05
C THR A 26 -11.42 27.15 -9.90
N ALA A 27 -12.22 26.23 -9.37
CA ALA A 27 -11.81 25.38 -8.27
C ALA A 27 -10.87 24.27 -8.78
N ASN A 28 -9.74 24.08 -8.10
CA ASN A 28 -8.84 22.95 -8.31
C ASN A 28 -8.06 22.68 -7.03
N PHE A 29 -7.61 21.44 -6.85
CA PHE A 29 -6.70 21.08 -5.78
C PHE A 29 -5.88 19.85 -6.10
N ASP A 30 -4.74 19.69 -5.44
CA ASP A 30 -3.97 18.44 -5.38
C ASP A 30 -3.81 18.00 -3.92
N PHE A 31 -3.26 16.81 -3.70
CA PHE A 31 -3.03 16.29 -2.36
C PHE A 31 -1.84 15.33 -2.34
N ASP A 32 -1.19 15.24 -1.18
CA ASP A 32 -0.24 14.19 -0.85
C ASP A 32 -0.84 13.29 0.24
N GLU A 33 -0.62 11.98 0.14
CA GLU A 33 -0.94 11.03 1.19
C GLU A 33 0.30 10.78 2.06
N ILE A 34 0.12 10.88 3.38
CA ILE A 34 1.12 10.59 4.41
C ILE A 34 0.60 9.42 5.25
N GLY A 35 1.12 8.24 4.98
CA GLY A 35 0.57 6.99 5.47
C GLY A 35 -0.18 6.27 4.35
N ASN A 36 -0.58 5.03 4.61
CA ASN A 36 -1.07 4.14 3.55
C ASN A 36 -2.32 3.36 3.99
N PHE A 37 -2.62 3.43 5.29
CA PHE A 37 -3.73 2.77 5.94
C PHE A 37 -4.36 3.73 6.94
N ALA A 38 -5.64 3.53 7.17
CA ALA A 38 -6.39 4.18 8.22
C ALA A 38 -5.75 3.88 9.60
N PRO A 39 -5.56 4.90 10.45
CA PRO A 39 -5.78 6.32 10.18
C PRO A 39 -4.71 6.90 9.21
N SER A 40 -5.15 7.41 8.05
CA SER A 40 -4.26 7.95 7.01
C SER A 40 -4.37 9.47 6.94
N LYS A 41 -3.23 10.17 6.91
CA LYS A 41 -3.17 11.62 6.87
C LYS A 41 -3.02 12.09 5.43
N PHE A 42 -3.80 13.09 5.03
CA PHE A 42 -3.68 13.76 3.74
C PHE A 42 -3.34 15.23 3.95
N VAL A 43 -2.47 15.76 3.09
CA VAL A 43 -2.17 17.18 3.00
C VAL A 43 -2.75 17.71 1.70
N PHE A 44 -3.66 18.66 1.78
CA PHE A 44 -4.37 19.19 0.62
C PHE A 44 -3.81 20.53 0.17
N TYR A 45 -3.71 20.72 -1.14
CA TYR A 45 -3.22 21.93 -1.76
C TYR A 45 -4.30 22.57 -2.64
N ASN A 46 -4.92 23.66 -2.18
CA ASN A 46 -5.80 24.46 -3.03
C ASN A 46 -5.01 25.11 -4.18
N THR A 47 -5.29 24.70 -5.41
CA THR A 47 -4.72 25.23 -6.66
C THR A 47 -5.74 26.03 -7.48
N SER A 48 -6.83 26.45 -6.82
CA SER A 48 -7.91 27.24 -7.43
C SER A 48 -7.40 28.61 -7.90
N THR A 49 -8.10 29.20 -8.86
CA THR A 49 -7.82 30.56 -9.37
C THR A 49 -9.05 31.44 -9.25
N ASN A 50 -8.85 32.77 -9.25
CA ASN A 50 -9.91 33.78 -9.20
C ASN A 50 -10.88 33.65 -8.01
N TYR A 51 -10.42 33.17 -6.84
CA TYR A 51 -11.22 32.98 -5.64
C TYR A 51 -10.76 33.88 -4.48
N LYS A 52 -11.61 34.03 -3.46
CA LYS A 52 -11.35 34.81 -2.24
C LYS A 52 -11.45 33.97 -0.97
N THR A 53 -12.37 33.01 -0.94
CA THR A 53 -12.56 32.06 0.16
C THR A 53 -12.72 30.65 -0.39
N CYS A 54 -12.43 29.65 0.44
CA CYS A 54 -12.61 28.25 0.12
C CYS A 54 -13.32 27.51 1.26
N LEU A 55 -14.03 26.45 0.90
CA LEU A 55 -14.62 25.49 1.83
C LEU A 55 -14.31 24.08 1.33
N TRP A 56 -13.70 23.29 2.19
CA TRP A 56 -13.45 21.88 2.01
C TRP A 56 -14.56 21.07 2.67
N ASP A 57 -15.00 20.02 2.00
CA ASP A 57 -15.77 18.92 2.58
C ASP A 57 -14.99 17.64 2.27
N PHE A 58 -14.54 16.93 3.31
CA PHE A 58 -13.69 15.75 3.13
C PHE A 58 -14.51 14.49 2.82
N GLY A 59 -15.84 14.56 2.85
CA GLY A 59 -16.73 13.44 2.55
C GLY A 59 -16.87 12.43 3.70
N ASP A 60 -16.30 12.71 4.87
CA ASP A 60 -16.44 11.93 6.11
C ASP A 60 -17.23 12.66 7.21
N GLY A 61 -17.82 13.81 6.87
CA GLY A 61 -18.56 14.69 7.77
C GLY A 61 -17.71 15.81 8.38
N GLU A 62 -16.40 15.81 8.18
CA GLU A 62 -15.52 16.91 8.59
C GLU A 62 -15.29 17.91 7.42
N SER A 63 -14.97 19.15 7.77
CA SER A 63 -14.80 20.26 6.80
C SER A 63 -13.71 21.23 7.25
N SER A 64 -13.22 22.06 6.33
CA SER A 64 -12.21 23.07 6.64
C SER A 64 -12.35 24.33 5.78
N THR A 65 -11.93 25.47 6.31
CA THR A 65 -11.82 26.74 5.58
C THR A 65 -10.38 27.19 5.40
N LEU A 66 -9.40 26.36 5.79
CA LEU A 66 -7.98 26.63 5.55
C LEU A 66 -7.67 26.49 4.06
N ASN A 67 -6.69 27.25 3.58
CA ASN A 67 -6.30 27.16 2.17
C ASN A 67 -5.60 25.83 1.83
N HIS A 68 -4.75 25.37 2.74
CA HIS A 68 -4.01 24.11 2.62
C HIS A 68 -4.20 23.30 3.92
N PRO A 69 -5.36 22.65 4.12
CA PRO A 69 -5.60 21.88 5.32
C PRO A 69 -4.85 20.55 5.28
N ASP A 70 -4.51 20.02 6.45
CA ASP A 70 -4.35 18.60 6.64
C ASP A 70 -5.63 17.96 7.16
N HIS A 71 -5.84 16.68 6.84
CA HIS A 71 -6.98 15.91 7.30
C HIS A 71 -6.58 14.46 7.58
N VAL A 72 -7.24 13.81 8.54
CA VAL A 72 -6.97 12.41 8.89
C VAL A 72 -8.25 11.58 8.73
N PHE A 73 -8.25 10.69 7.74
CA PHE A 73 -9.32 9.71 7.58
C PHE A 73 -9.10 8.55 8.55
N LYS A 74 -10.02 8.41 9.51
CA LYS A 74 -9.89 7.46 10.62
C LYS A 74 -10.15 6.00 10.24
N THR A 75 -10.88 5.77 9.14
CA THR A 75 -11.29 4.45 8.66
C THR A 75 -11.01 4.30 7.18
N GLY A 76 -10.85 3.06 6.72
CA GLY A 76 -10.86 2.74 5.31
C GLY A 76 -12.19 3.11 4.67
N GLY A 77 -12.16 3.55 3.43
CA GLY A 77 -13.34 4.00 2.71
C GLY A 77 -13.01 4.73 1.41
N ILE A 78 -14.07 5.01 0.65
CA ILE A 78 -14.01 5.88 -0.51
C ILE A 78 -14.61 7.21 -0.10
N TYR A 79 -13.80 8.26 -0.13
CA TYR A 79 -14.16 9.61 0.26
C TYR A 79 -14.22 10.52 -0.95
N ASN A 80 -15.31 11.27 -1.08
CA ASN A 80 -15.45 12.26 -2.15
C ASN A 80 -15.09 13.64 -1.61
N VAL A 81 -13.81 14.00 -1.70
CA VAL A 81 -13.34 15.30 -1.20
C VAL A 81 -13.73 16.38 -2.18
N SER A 82 -14.43 17.40 -1.71
CA SER A 82 -14.83 18.56 -2.50
C SER A 82 -14.22 19.86 -2.00
N LEU A 83 -13.87 20.73 -2.95
CA LEU A 83 -13.41 22.08 -2.70
C LEU A 83 -14.34 23.06 -3.39
N THR A 84 -14.96 23.94 -2.60
CA THR A 84 -15.77 25.05 -3.10
C THR A 84 -14.96 26.34 -3.02
N ALA A 85 -14.59 26.91 -4.18
CA ALA A 85 -13.92 28.20 -4.29
C ALA A 85 -14.95 29.32 -4.55
N THR A 86 -14.94 30.38 -3.74
CA THR A 86 -15.89 31.50 -3.84
C THR A 86 -15.15 32.82 -4.05
N ASN A 87 -15.53 33.61 -5.07
CA ASN A 87 -14.91 34.92 -5.36
C ASN A 87 -15.58 36.07 -4.58
N SER A 88 -15.08 37.31 -4.76
CA SER A 88 -15.58 38.51 -4.05
C SER A 88 -17.02 38.89 -4.40
N LYS A 89 -17.55 38.41 -5.53
CA LYS A 89 -18.95 38.60 -5.94
C LYS A 89 -19.86 37.45 -5.50
N GLY A 90 -19.34 36.50 -4.72
CA GLY A 90 -20.09 35.34 -4.26
C GLY A 90 -20.31 34.25 -5.31
N GLN A 91 -19.69 34.36 -6.49
CA GLN A 91 -19.73 33.28 -7.49
C GLN A 91 -18.92 32.09 -6.97
N LYS A 92 -19.40 30.88 -7.25
CA LYS A 92 -18.81 29.63 -6.75
C LYS A 92 -18.37 28.72 -7.89
N SER A 93 -17.30 27.98 -7.66
CA SER A 93 -16.87 26.85 -8.45
C SER A 93 -16.58 25.69 -7.49
N VAL A 94 -16.91 24.47 -7.90
CA VAL A 94 -16.75 23.26 -7.09
C VAL A 94 -16.01 22.23 -7.92
N ILE A 95 -15.06 21.56 -7.28
CA ILE A 95 -14.37 20.38 -7.83
C ILE A 95 -14.41 19.28 -6.78
N SER A 96 -14.47 18.04 -7.23
CA SER A 96 -14.39 16.87 -6.36
C SER A 96 -13.37 15.87 -6.88
N LYS A 97 -12.55 15.31 -5.99
CA LYS A 97 -11.64 14.20 -6.28
C LYS A 97 -11.93 13.05 -5.32
N THR A 98 -11.98 11.84 -5.85
CA THR A 98 -12.16 10.62 -5.04
C THR A 98 -10.83 10.20 -4.42
N ILE A 99 -10.84 9.99 -3.10
CA ILE A 99 -9.73 9.43 -2.34
C ILE A 99 -10.16 8.05 -1.84
N THR A 100 -9.26 7.08 -1.96
CA THR A 100 -9.47 5.73 -1.39
C THR A 100 -8.50 5.56 -0.24
N VAL A 101 -9.02 5.40 0.97
CA VAL A 101 -8.25 5.07 2.16
C VAL A 101 -8.50 3.61 2.46
N ARG A 102 -7.46 2.88 2.87
CA ARG A 102 -7.57 1.45 3.17
C ARG A 102 -7.47 1.20 4.64
N ASP A 103 -8.19 0.20 5.14
CA ASP A 103 -7.89 -0.32 6.48
C ASP A 103 -6.59 -1.12 6.46
N THR A 104 -5.92 -1.20 7.60
CA THR A 104 -4.86 -2.21 7.75
C THR A 104 -5.53 -3.59 7.81
N PRO A 105 -5.05 -4.61 7.07
CA PRO A 105 -5.63 -5.94 7.18
C PRO A 105 -5.45 -6.46 8.61
N LYS A 106 -6.46 -7.16 9.10
CA LYS A 106 -6.48 -7.76 10.44
C LYS A 106 -5.74 -9.09 10.47
N SER A 107 -5.74 -9.82 9.35
CA SER A 107 -5.12 -11.13 9.24
C SER A 107 -4.73 -11.50 7.82
N LEU A 108 -3.86 -12.49 7.73
CA LEU A 108 -3.49 -13.17 6.50
C LEU A 108 -3.96 -14.63 6.57
N ILE A 109 -4.67 -15.10 5.55
CA ILE A 109 -4.97 -16.52 5.36
C ILE A 109 -3.99 -17.08 4.34
N ILE A 110 -3.18 -18.05 4.75
CA ILE A 110 -2.38 -18.86 3.85
C ILE A 110 -3.25 -19.98 3.29
N LYS A 111 -3.36 -20.08 1.98
CA LYS A 111 -4.17 -21.08 1.25
C LYS A 111 -3.35 -22.29 0.83
N SER A 112 -2.08 -22.07 0.52
CA SER A 112 -1.12 -23.11 0.16
C SER A 112 0.31 -22.59 0.29
N LEU A 113 1.25 -23.51 0.37
CA LEU A 113 2.68 -23.25 0.32
C LEU A 113 3.28 -24.02 -0.84
N THR A 114 4.17 -23.38 -1.60
CA THR A 114 4.90 -24.02 -2.69
C THR A 114 6.39 -23.88 -2.49
N LEU A 115 7.07 -24.99 -2.26
CA LEU A 115 8.52 -25.05 -2.21
C LEU A 115 9.06 -25.18 -3.64
N THR A 116 9.89 -24.23 -4.06
CA THR A 116 10.44 -24.17 -5.44
C THR A 116 11.91 -24.53 -5.49
N SER A 117 12.63 -24.38 -4.38
CA SER A 117 13.96 -24.92 -4.20
C SER A 117 14.28 -25.08 -2.72
N TYR A 118 15.15 -26.03 -2.39
CA TYR A 118 15.75 -26.18 -1.07
C TYR A 118 17.18 -26.71 -1.23
N PRO A 119 18.07 -26.48 -0.24
CA PRO A 119 19.38 -27.12 -0.26
C PRO A 119 19.20 -28.64 -0.13
N LEU A 120 19.55 -29.39 -1.17
CA LEU A 120 19.61 -30.87 -1.14
C LEU A 120 20.86 -31.40 -0.44
N THR A 121 21.83 -30.52 -0.23
CA THR A 121 23.04 -30.78 0.55
C THR A 121 23.14 -29.80 1.71
N LYS A 122 23.65 -30.28 2.84
CA LYS A 122 23.99 -29.48 4.02
C LYS A 122 24.99 -28.39 3.64
N ALA A 123 25.16 -27.40 4.52
CA ALA A 123 26.10 -26.29 4.26
C ALA A 123 27.55 -26.76 4.06
N ASP A 124 27.91 -27.92 4.62
CA ASP A 124 29.22 -28.58 4.48
C ASP A 124 29.35 -29.45 3.21
N GLY A 125 28.31 -29.54 2.37
CA GLY A 125 28.31 -30.30 1.13
C GLY A 125 27.89 -31.76 1.26
N SER A 126 27.63 -32.27 2.48
CA SER A 126 27.05 -33.61 2.66
C SER A 126 25.59 -33.65 2.20
N SER A 127 25.11 -34.82 1.79
CA SER A 127 23.68 -35.02 1.49
C SER A 127 22.85 -34.91 2.77
N TRP A 128 21.64 -34.34 2.72
CA TRP A 128 20.71 -34.41 3.85
C TRP A 128 20.30 -35.86 4.14
N ASP A 129 20.05 -36.63 3.07
CA ASP A 129 19.91 -38.07 3.14
C ASP A 129 20.84 -38.73 2.10
N ALA A 130 21.81 -39.50 2.58
CA ALA A 130 22.79 -40.18 1.73
C ALA A 130 22.27 -41.52 1.18
N TYR A 131 21.16 -42.03 1.73
CA TYR A 131 20.64 -43.37 1.46
C TYR A 131 19.27 -43.36 0.77
N SER A 132 18.48 -42.29 0.93
CA SER A 132 17.16 -42.10 0.32
C SER A 132 16.85 -40.63 -0.03
N ALA A 133 15.65 -40.38 -0.57
CA ALA A 133 15.16 -39.03 -0.81
C ALA A 133 14.61 -38.44 0.50
N PRO A 134 14.82 -37.13 0.78
CA PRO A 134 14.37 -36.53 2.03
C PRO A 134 12.84 -36.51 2.16
N ASP A 135 12.39 -36.64 3.40
CA ASP A 135 10.99 -36.53 3.80
C ASP A 135 10.72 -35.10 4.30
N ILE A 136 10.21 -34.24 3.43
CA ILE A 136 10.16 -32.81 3.73
C ILE A 136 8.86 -32.45 4.44
N PHE A 137 8.98 -31.77 5.57
CA PHE A 137 7.87 -31.06 6.18
C PHE A 137 8.23 -29.61 6.53
N PHE A 138 7.22 -28.81 6.82
CA PHE A 138 7.41 -27.44 7.31
C PHE A 138 6.60 -27.20 8.59
N VAL A 139 7.05 -26.22 9.36
CA VAL A 139 6.42 -25.75 10.59
C VAL A 139 6.26 -24.24 10.51
N ILE A 140 5.06 -23.74 10.81
CA ILE A 140 4.80 -22.31 10.96
C ILE A 140 4.74 -21.98 12.46
N THR A 141 5.43 -20.92 12.90
CA THR A 141 5.41 -20.47 14.29
C THR A 141 5.24 -18.95 14.39
N SER A 142 4.78 -18.46 15.55
CA SER A 142 4.60 -17.03 15.84
C SER A 142 4.92 -16.73 17.29
N GLY A 143 5.88 -15.83 17.54
CA GLY A 143 6.34 -15.48 18.89
C GLY A 143 6.78 -16.70 19.72
N SER A 144 6.80 -16.53 21.05
CA SER A 144 7.19 -17.60 21.99
C SER A 144 6.02 -18.34 22.65
N ASN A 145 4.79 -17.81 22.56
CA ASN A 145 3.65 -18.28 23.38
C ASN A 145 2.32 -18.49 22.63
N SER A 146 2.21 -18.21 21.32
CA SER A 146 0.95 -18.39 20.57
C SER A 146 1.24 -19.02 19.22
N ILE A 147 1.12 -20.35 19.19
CA ILE A 147 1.85 -21.13 18.23
C ILE A 147 0.86 -21.77 17.26
N SER A 148 0.71 -21.15 16.09
CA SER A 148 0.03 -21.79 14.97
C SER A 148 0.90 -22.92 14.40
N TRP A 149 1.21 -23.94 15.20
CA TRP A 149 1.92 -25.13 14.75
C TRP A 149 1.09 -25.85 13.69
N LYS A 150 1.67 -26.00 12.51
CA LYS A 150 1.14 -26.86 11.46
C LYS A 150 2.32 -27.57 10.84
N ASP A 151 2.32 -28.88 11.02
CA ASP A 151 3.34 -29.77 10.49
C ASP A 151 2.67 -30.57 9.38
N TYR A 152 3.21 -30.45 8.17
CA TYR A 152 2.72 -31.22 7.03
C TYR A 152 3.87 -31.75 6.20
N ARG A 153 3.84 -33.08 5.98
CA ARG A 153 4.91 -33.86 5.37
C ARG A 153 4.57 -34.27 3.94
N LYS A 154 5.59 -34.27 3.09
CA LYS A 154 5.61 -34.91 1.78
C LYS A 154 6.70 -35.99 1.80
N GLU A 155 6.31 -37.23 1.53
CA GLU A 155 7.24 -38.38 1.58
C GLU A 155 8.09 -38.49 0.32
N ASP A 156 9.36 -38.91 0.48
CA ASP A 156 10.34 -39.22 -0.58
C ASP A 156 10.42 -38.17 -1.72
N VAL A 157 11.01 -37.00 -1.44
CA VAL A 157 11.08 -35.89 -2.40
C VAL A 157 12.38 -35.90 -3.20
N VAL A 158 12.31 -36.05 -4.52
CA VAL A 158 13.49 -35.83 -5.39
C VAL A 158 13.49 -34.44 -6.03
N VAL A 159 14.66 -33.98 -6.51
CA VAL A 159 14.82 -32.66 -7.16
C VAL A 159 13.83 -32.43 -8.31
N GLY A 160 13.52 -33.49 -9.06
CA GLY A 160 12.58 -33.45 -10.19
C GLY A 160 11.13 -33.21 -9.79
N ASP A 161 10.77 -33.37 -8.51
CA ASP A 161 9.41 -33.14 -8.00
C ASP A 161 9.16 -31.68 -7.65
N LEU A 162 10.20 -30.82 -7.71
CA LEU A 162 10.02 -29.39 -7.54
C LEU A 162 9.33 -28.79 -8.79
N PRO A 163 8.37 -27.87 -8.60
CA PRO A 163 7.90 -27.32 -7.31
C PRO A 163 6.98 -28.27 -6.53
N LEU A 164 7.18 -28.34 -5.21
CA LEU A 164 6.31 -29.08 -4.29
C LEU A 164 5.18 -28.19 -3.78
N TYR A 165 3.95 -28.64 -3.96
CA TYR A 165 2.75 -27.93 -3.55
C TYR A 165 2.13 -28.58 -2.31
N PHE A 166 2.08 -27.82 -1.22
CA PHE A 166 1.49 -28.24 0.05
C PHE A 166 0.09 -27.61 0.19
N THR A 167 -0.95 -28.44 0.20
CA THR A 167 -2.36 -28.04 0.36
C THR A 167 -3.01 -28.56 1.63
N GLN A 168 -2.52 -29.67 2.19
CA GLN A 168 -2.97 -30.17 3.48
C GLN A 168 -2.36 -29.33 4.61
N GLY A 169 -3.14 -29.14 5.69
CA GLY A 169 -2.78 -28.22 6.79
C GLY A 169 -3.21 -26.77 6.56
N PHE A 170 -3.70 -26.44 5.36
CA PHE A 170 -4.27 -25.13 5.00
C PHE A 170 -5.81 -25.18 4.94
N PRO A 171 -6.51 -24.04 5.11
CA PRO A 171 -5.97 -22.71 5.32
C PRO A 171 -5.38 -22.49 6.71
N VAL A 172 -4.36 -21.62 6.81
CA VAL A 172 -3.78 -21.17 8.08
C VAL A 172 -4.00 -19.68 8.22
N LYS A 173 -4.69 -19.26 9.29
CA LYS A 173 -4.93 -17.86 9.60
C LYS A 173 -3.85 -17.32 10.53
N LEU A 174 -3.19 -16.25 10.10
CA LEU A 174 -2.17 -15.52 10.84
C LEU A 174 -2.72 -14.15 11.26
N VAL A 175 -2.56 -13.80 12.54
CA VAL A 175 -3.06 -12.56 13.15
C VAL A 175 -1.91 -11.76 13.77
N GLY A 176 -2.11 -10.47 14.01
CA GLY A 176 -1.09 -9.63 14.65
C GLY A 176 0.07 -9.34 13.71
N LEU A 177 -0.15 -8.45 12.75
CA LEU A 177 0.74 -8.25 11.60
C LEU A 177 2.16 -7.80 11.95
N SER A 178 2.34 -7.19 13.12
CA SER A 178 3.63 -6.78 13.67
C SER A 178 4.37 -7.91 14.40
N THR A 179 3.77 -9.10 14.52
CA THR A 179 4.40 -10.27 15.13
C THR A 179 5.34 -10.94 14.15
N LYS A 180 6.47 -11.44 14.65
CA LYS A 180 7.39 -12.25 13.86
C LYS A 180 6.78 -13.63 13.62
N PHE A 181 6.67 -14.01 12.35
CA PHE A 181 6.35 -15.36 11.91
C PHE A 181 7.60 -16.05 11.41
N GLU A 182 7.67 -17.36 11.59
CA GLU A 182 8.73 -18.19 11.02
C GLU A 182 8.10 -19.37 10.30
N ILE A 183 8.62 -19.67 9.11
CA ILE A 183 8.36 -20.92 8.39
C ILE A 183 9.69 -21.67 8.31
N ASN A 184 9.77 -22.80 8.98
CA ASN A 184 10.96 -23.64 9.05
C ASN A 184 10.70 -24.95 8.33
N PHE A 185 11.64 -25.40 7.51
CA PHE A 185 11.59 -26.65 6.77
C PHE A 185 12.55 -27.66 7.40
N TYR A 186 12.12 -28.92 7.40
CA TYR A 186 12.81 -30.01 8.03
C TYR A 186 12.76 -31.25 7.16
N ASP A 187 13.82 -32.05 7.27
CA ASP A 187 13.86 -33.42 6.78
C ASP A 187 13.51 -34.34 7.96
N TYR A 188 12.53 -35.22 7.75
CA TYR A 188 12.07 -36.15 8.77
C TYR A 188 12.88 -37.45 8.69
N ASP A 189 13.68 -37.72 9.71
CA ASP A 189 14.32 -39.02 9.86
C ASP A 189 13.48 -39.94 10.76
N SER A 190 13.22 -41.15 10.27
CA SER A 190 12.62 -42.26 11.01
C SER A 190 13.32 -42.58 12.34
N VAL A 191 14.62 -42.24 12.49
CA VAL A 191 15.37 -42.44 13.76
C VAL A 191 15.26 -41.28 14.76
N GLY A 192 14.47 -40.24 14.46
CA GLY A 192 13.86 -39.36 15.47
C GLY A 192 14.47 -37.98 15.69
N GLU A 193 15.52 -37.60 14.96
CA GLU A 193 16.03 -36.22 14.94
C GLU A 193 15.64 -35.54 13.62
N ASN A 194 14.67 -34.64 13.66
CA ASN A 194 14.30 -33.85 12.48
C ASN A 194 15.44 -32.88 12.14
N GLU A 195 15.97 -32.98 10.93
CA GLU A 195 17.10 -32.15 10.50
C GLU A 195 16.60 -30.82 9.91
N TYR A 196 17.06 -29.69 10.46
CA TYR A 196 16.64 -28.36 9.99
C TYR A 196 17.27 -28.01 8.64
N MET A 197 16.44 -27.92 7.59
CA MET A 197 16.88 -27.64 6.22
C MET A 197 17.00 -26.14 5.92
N GLY A 198 16.41 -25.29 6.77
CA GLY A 198 16.37 -23.85 6.59
C GLY A 198 14.97 -23.29 6.82
N GLY A 199 14.89 -21.96 6.89
CA GLY A 199 13.64 -21.28 7.21
C GLY A 199 13.69 -19.81 6.84
N TYR A 200 12.55 -19.16 6.98
CA TYR A 200 12.37 -17.74 6.73
C TYR A 200 11.55 -17.13 7.86
N TYR A 201 12.02 -16.00 8.38
CA TYR A 201 11.23 -15.18 9.29
C TYR A 201 10.70 -13.96 8.54
N PHE A 202 9.45 -13.60 8.81
CA PHE A 202 8.81 -12.45 8.18
C PHE A 202 7.85 -11.77 9.16
N PHE A 203 7.56 -10.52 8.88
CA PHE A 203 6.51 -9.76 9.55
C PHE A 203 5.45 -9.46 8.49
N LEU A 204 4.20 -9.84 8.73
CA LEU A 204 3.12 -9.62 7.77
C LEU A 204 2.98 -8.15 7.40
N ILE A 205 3.23 -7.24 8.34
CA ILE A 205 3.13 -5.79 8.10
C ILE A 205 4.06 -5.32 6.98
N ASN A 206 5.19 -5.98 6.76
CA ASN A 206 6.14 -5.63 5.71
C ASN A 206 5.66 -6.06 4.31
N GLU A 207 4.72 -7.01 4.26
CA GLU A 207 4.14 -7.52 3.01
C GLU A 207 2.91 -6.70 2.57
N VAL A 208 2.47 -5.75 3.40
CA VAL A 208 1.33 -4.88 3.10
C VAL A 208 1.85 -3.66 2.31
N PRO A 209 1.44 -3.46 1.05
CA PRO A 209 1.95 -2.37 0.22
C PRO A 209 1.56 -1.01 0.76
N HIS A 210 2.53 -0.13 0.77
CA HIS A 210 2.36 1.24 1.23
C HIS A 210 1.78 2.14 0.13
N ASP A 211 2.12 1.95 -1.13
CA ASP A 211 1.72 2.83 -2.24
C ASP A 211 0.24 2.76 -2.69
N GLY A 212 -0.65 2.17 -1.89
CA GLY A 212 -2.03 1.96 -2.30
C GLY A 212 -2.17 0.96 -3.46
N SER A 213 -1.21 0.08 -3.71
CA SER A 213 -1.38 -1.09 -4.60
C SER A 213 -2.11 -2.24 -3.90
N LYS A 214 -2.83 -3.09 -4.65
CA LYS A 214 -3.59 -4.20 -4.06
C LYS A 214 -2.69 -5.10 -3.20
N TYR A 215 -3.26 -5.66 -2.13
CA TYR A 215 -2.52 -6.64 -1.33
C TYR A 215 -2.07 -7.83 -2.18
N PRO A 216 -0.86 -8.35 -1.95
CA PRO A 216 -0.36 -9.48 -2.74
C PRO A 216 -1.18 -10.73 -2.45
N GLU A 217 -1.65 -11.42 -3.50
CA GLU A 217 -2.27 -12.75 -3.39
C GLU A 217 -1.21 -13.87 -3.30
N LYS A 218 0.06 -13.51 -3.48
CA LYS A 218 1.21 -14.39 -3.46
C LYS A 218 2.40 -13.66 -2.84
N ILE A 219 3.04 -14.28 -1.85
CA ILE A 219 4.24 -13.75 -1.18
C ILE A 219 5.37 -14.72 -1.44
N ASP A 220 6.44 -14.22 -2.07
CA ASP A 220 7.62 -14.99 -2.44
C ASP A 220 8.73 -14.80 -1.39
N PHE A 221 9.31 -15.90 -0.93
CA PHE A 221 10.37 -15.91 0.06
C PHE A 221 11.64 -16.54 -0.51
N GLN A 222 12.75 -15.89 -0.24
CA GLN A 222 14.06 -16.31 -0.72
C GLN A 222 15.10 -15.99 0.36
N ASN A 223 15.85 -16.99 0.79
CA ASN A 223 16.93 -16.77 1.74
C ASN A 223 18.19 -16.21 1.06
N ASN A 224 19.10 -15.61 1.84
CA ASN A 224 20.27 -14.87 1.33
C ASN A 224 21.23 -15.68 0.45
N ASN A 225 21.24 -17.01 0.57
CA ASN A 225 22.08 -17.88 -0.26
C ASN A 225 21.33 -18.46 -1.46
N ASN A 226 20.08 -18.04 -1.69
CA ASN A 226 19.19 -18.45 -2.78
C ASN A 226 18.89 -19.96 -2.82
N LYS A 227 19.22 -20.72 -1.77
CA LYS A 227 19.06 -22.18 -1.74
C LYS A 227 17.64 -22.58 -1.34
N LEU A 228 17.05 -21.87 -0.38
CA LEU A 228 15.65 -22.05 0.01
C LEU A 228 14.79 -20.99 -0.68
N ARG A 229 13.85 -21.43 -1.51
CA ARG A 229 12.86 -20.58 -2.16
C ARG A 229 11.49 -21.21 -2.09
N PHE A 230 10.53 -20.47 -1.58
CA PHE A 230 9.14 -20.90 -1.58
C PHE A 230 8.24 -19.69 -1.72
N TYR A 231 6.98 -19.93 -2.02
CA TYR A 231 5.96 -18.89 -1.94
C TYR A 231 4.73 -19.42 -1.23
N ILE A 232 3.95 -18.50 -0.71
CA ILE A 232 2.63 -18.80 -0.19
C ILE A 232 1.59 -18.11 -1.06
N THR A 233 0.48 -18.80 -1.31
CA THR A 233 -0.73 -18.19 -1.86
C THR A 233 -1.60 -17.77 -0.70
N VAL A 234 -2.08 -16.53 -0.72
CA VAL A 234 -2.66 -15.88 0.44
C VAL A 234 -3.91 -15.09 0.11
N GLU A 235 -4.71 -14.85 1.14
CA GLU A 235 -5.91 -14.02 1.12
C GLU A 235 -5.88 -13.11 2.34
N TRP A 236 -6.03 -11.80 2.14
CA TRP A 236 -5.98 -10.81 3.22
C TRP A 236 -7.39 -10.51 3.72
N GLU A 237 -7.56 -10.42 5.04
CA GLU A 237 -8.82 -10.07 5.73
C GLU A 237 -8.66 -8.86 6.64
#